data_AF-A0A0M3U8X8-F1
#
_entry.id   AF-A0A0M3U8X8-F1
#
_cell.length_a   1.000
_cell.length_b   1.000
_cell.length_c   1.000
_cell.angle_alpha   90.00
_cell.angle_beta   90.00
_cell.angle_gamma   90.00
#
_symmetry.space_group_name_H-M   'P 1'
#
loop_
_entity.id
_entity.type
_entity.pdbx_description
1 polymer ?
#
loop_
_entity_poly.entity_id
_entity_poly.type
_entity_poly.pdbx_seq_one_letter_code
_entity_poly.pdbx_strand_id
1 'polypeptide(L)'
;MSDSFMAQIDIDNVLQVKRLFDERVDAARRTLADSVALRAVPPCADDPVSKDAVVVFQPKVDALRKTHSDYVNELIEARNRLVKAVEEYGLTEDENAASFAGSSGLQYRGPHVTR
;
A
#
# COMPACT_ATOMS: atom_id res chain seq x y z
N MET A 1 -4.58 -29.27 -21.91
CA MET A 1 -5.29 -28.07 -21.43
C MET A 1 -4.36 -27.43 -20.42
N SER A 2 -3.60 -26.42 -20.84
CA SER A 2 -2.54 -25.82 -20.03
C SER A 2 -3.10 -24.71 -19.17
N ASP A 3 -2.69 -24.74 -17.90
CA ASP A 3 -2.71 -23.61 -16.96
C ASP A 3 -2.30 -22.32 -17.66
N SER A 4 -3.22 -21.36 -17.73
CA SER A 4 -2.85 -19.94 -17.87
C SER A 4 -3.98 -19.08 -17.30
N PHE A 5 -4.25 -19.28 -16.02
CA PHE A 5 -4.82 -18.26 -15.14
C PHE A 5 -3.73 -17.79 -14.16
N MET A 6 -2.48 -17.71 -14.63
CA MET A 6 -1.54 -16.80 -13.98
C MET A 6 -2.11 -15.41 -14.23
N ALA A 7 -2.72 -14.82 -13.20
CA ALA A 7 -3.13 -13.43 -13.21
C ALA A 7 -1.88 -12.62 -13.53
N GLN A 8 -1.70 -12.26 -14.80
CA GLN A 8 -0.60 -11.43 -15.23
C GLN A 8 -0.82 -10.09 -14.52
N ILE A 9 0.03 -9.80 -13.53
CA ILE A 9 -0.03 -8.56 -12.78
C ILE A 9 0.39 -7.47 -13.76
N ASP A 10 -0.61 -6.81 -14.33
CA ASP A 10 -0.39 -5.65 -15.18
C ASP A 10 0.10 -4.49 -14.30
N ILE A 11 1.33 -4.04 -14.57
CA ILE A 11 2.01 -2.96 -13.85
C ILE A 11 1.14 -1.69 -13.86
N ASP A 12 0.42 -1.41 -14.94
CA ASP A 12 -0.44 -0.22 -15.04
C ASP A 12 -1.63 -0.32 -14.08
N ASN A 13 -2.20 -1.51 -13.89
CA ASN A 13 -3.25 -1.74 -12.90
C ASN A 13 -2.71 -1.56 -11.48
N VAL A 14 -1.48 -1.99 -11.21
CA VAL A 14 -0.88 -1.80 -9.88
C VAL A 14 -0.59 -0.33 -9.60
N LEU A 15 -0.09 0.42 -10.59
CA LEU A 15 0.13 1.86 -10.47
C LEU A 15 -1.19 2.61 -10.24
N GLN A 16 -2.29 2.18 -10.86
CA GLN A 16 -3.62 2.74 -10.59
C GLN A 16 -4.07 2.47 -9.15
N VAL A 17 -3.96 1.24 -8.67
CA VAL A 17 -4.29 0.90 -7.28
C VAL A 17 -3.44 1.68 -6.28
N LYS A 18 -2.14 1.84 -6.56
CA LYS A 18 -1.24 2.67 -5.76
C LYS A 18 -1.72 4.13 -5.68
N ARG A 19 -2.14 4.73 -6.80
CA ARG A 19 -2.71 6.10 -6.81
C ARG A 19 -3.95 6.20 -5.93
N LEU A 20 -4.84 5.21 -6.00
CA LEU A 20 -6.02 5.16 -5.13
C LEU A 20 -5.64 5.12 -3.64
N PHE A 21 -4.62 4.33 -3.25
CA PHE A 21 -4.11 4.37 -1.88
C PHE A 21 -3.57 5.74 -1.50
N ASP A 22 -2.75 6.37 -2.34
CA ASP A 22 -2.17 7.69 -2.07
C ASP A 22 -3.29 8.74 -1.86
N GLU A 23 -4.31 8.76 -2.73
CA GLU A 23 -5.47 9.67 -2.60
C GLU A 23 -6.22 9.46 -1.28
N ARG A 24 -6.41 8.21 -0.86
CA ARG A 24 -7.12 7.88 0.40
C ARG A 24 -6.29 8.23 1.62
N VAL A 25 -4.98 8.01 1.58
CA VAL A 25 -4.05 8.42 2.65
C VAL A 25 -4.11 9.94 2.82
N ASP A 26 -4.07 10.69 1.72
CA ASP A 26 -4.12 12.15 1.76
C ASP A 26 -5.45 12.67 2.32
N ALA A 27 -6.57 12.10 1.88
CA ALA A 27 -7.89 12.46 2.40
C ALA A 27 -8.03 12.16 3.91
N ALA A 28 -7.54 11.01 4.35
CA ALA A 28 -7.59 10.61 5.75
C ALA A 28 -6.65 11.44 6.63
N ARG A 29 -5.46 11.82 6.13
CA ARG A 29 -4.54 12.75 6.81
C ARG A 29 -5.14 14.14 6.98
N ARG A 30 -5.80 14.68 5.95
CA ARG A 30 -6.52 15.97 6.06
C ARG A 30 -7.61 15.90 7.13
N THR A 31 -8.42 14.84 7.12
CA THR A 31 -9.47 14.64 8.12
C THR A 31 -8.90 14.59 9.55
N LEU A 32 -7.78 13.89 9.75
CA LEU A 32 -7.10 13.85 11.04
C LEU A 32 -6.54 15.22 11.46
N ALA A 33 -5.99 15.98 10.52
CA ALA A 33 -5.49 17.34 10.76
C ALA A 33 -6.63 18.30 11.16
N ASP A 34 -7.76 18.24 10.46
CA ASP A 34 -8.94 19.05 10.76
C ASP A 34 -9.53 18.69 12.14
N SER A 35 -9.37 17.44 12.57
CA SER A 35 -9.81 16.97 13.89
C SER A 35 -8.90 17.36 15.07
N VAL A 36 -7.79 18.09 14.84
CA VAL A 36 -6.80 18.41 15.90
C VAL A 36 -7.43 19.14 17.08
N ALA A 37 -8.39 20.03 16.83
CA ALA A 37 -9.11 20.75 17.88
C ALA A 37 -9.87 19.82 18.85
N LEU A 38 -10.21 18.60 18.42
CA LEU A 38 -10.89 17.60 19.24
C LEU A 38 -9.94 16.87 20.20
N ARG A 39 -8.64 17.16 20.18
CA ARG A 39 -7.66 16.61 21.15
C ARG A 39 -7.96 16.98 22.59
N ALA A 40 -8.57 18.13 22.80
CA ALA A 40 -8.88 18.66 24.12
C ALA A 40 -10.16 19.47 24.00
N VAL A 41 -11.31 18.78 24.05
CA VAL A 41 -12.61 19.45 23.98
C VAL A 41 -12.85 20.12 25.34
N PRO A 42 -13.02 21.46 25.39
CA PRO A 42 -13.33 22.14 26.64
C PRO A 42 -14.76 21.81 27.09
N PRO A 43 -15.08 21.97 28.40
CA PRO A 43 -16.45 21.93 28.87
C PRO A 43 -17.32 22.96 28.12
N CYS A 44 -18.59 22.62 27.86
CA CYS A 44 -19.52 23.54 27.21
C CYS A 44 -19.86 24.76 28.08
N ALA A 45 -19.83 24.60 29.40
CA ALA A 45 -19.98 25.63 30.41
C ALA A 45 -19.25 25.24 31.71
N ASP A 46 -19.25 26.13 32.71
CA ASP A 46 -18.56 25.93 33.98
C ASP A 46 -19.32 25.07 35.00
N ASP A 47 -20.49 24.56 34.64
CA ASP A 47 -21.30 23.71 35.50
C ASP A 47 -20.72 22.28 35.63
N PRO A 48 -21.08 21.55 36.71
CA PRO A 48 -20.56 20.20 36.94
C PRO A 48 -20.87 19.21 35.82
N VAL A 49 -22.05 19.29 35.19
CA VAL A 49 -22.46 18.35 34.13
C VAL A 49 -21.60 18.56 32.88
N SER A 50 -21.32 19.81 32.51
CA SER A 50 -20.42 20.13 31.40
C SER A 50 -19.00 19.60 31.62
N LYS A 51 -18.51 19.61 32.86
CA LYS A 51 -17.18 19.07 33.21
C LYS A 51 -17.17 17.54 33.16
N ASP A 52 -18.19 16.90 33.72
CA ASP A 52 -18.35 15.44 33.68
C ASP A 52 -18.52 14.94 32.24
N ALA A 53 -19.21 15.70 31.39
CA ALA A 53 -19.35 15.38 29.97
C ALA A 53 -17.98 15.27 29.27
N VAL A 54 -17.02 16.15 29.55
CA VAL A 54 -15.66 16.04 28.99
C VAL A 54 -15.00 14.74 29.42
N VAL A 55 -15.12 14.37 30.70
CA VAL A 55 -14.54 13.12 31.24
C VAL A 55 -15.10 11.89 30.51
N VAL A 56 -16.39 11.91 30.16
CA VAL A 56 -17.06 10.79 29.49
C VAL A 56 -16.79 10.78 27.97
N PHE A 57 -16.80 11.95 27.31
CA PHE A 57 -16.71 12.02 25.85
C PHE A 57 -15.28 12.01 25.33
N GLN A 58 -14.31 12.58 26.05
CA GLN A 58 -12.92 12.65 25.59
C GLN A 58 -12.32 11.26 25.27
N PRO A 59 -12.52 10.20 26.10
CA PRO A 59 -12.06 8.85 25.77
C PRO A 59 -12.63 8.31 24.44
N LYS A 60 -13.89 8.64 24.13
CA LYS A 60 -14.53 8.21 22.88
C LYS A 60 -13.93 8.94 21.68
N VAL A 61 -13.67 10.25 21.82
CA VAL A 61 -12.99 11.05 20.80
C VAL A 61 -11.58 10.52 20.55
N ASP A 62 -10.84 10.21 21.61
CA ASP A 62 -9.49 9.66 21.51
C ASP A 62 -9.47 8.29 20.81
N ALA A 63 -10.41 7.41 21.14
CA ALA A 63 -10.55 6.11 20.48
C ALA A 63 -10.87 6.24 18.97
N LEU A 64 -11.77 7.17 18.60
CA LEU A 64 -12.09 7.43 17.19
C LEU A 64 -10.87 7.97 16.43
N ARG A 65 -10.14 8.92 17.03
CA ARG A 65 -8.93 9.48 16.42
C ARG A 65 -7.83 8.45 16.29
N LYS A 66 -7.65 7.58 17.28
CA LYS A 66 -6.72 6.45 17.20
C LYS A 66 -7.09 5.52 16.04
N THR A 67 -8.36 5.12 15.94
CA THR A 67 -8.85 4.25 14.86
C THR A 67 -8.53 4.83 13.47
N HIS A 68 -8.76 6.13 13.27
CA HIS A 68 -8.45 6.77 11.98
C HIS A 68 -6.95 6.87 11.73
N SER A 69 -6.14 7.09 12.77
CA SER A 69 -4.68 7.06 12.64
C SER A 69 -4.16 5.66 12.30
N ASP A 70 -4.70 4.62 12.91
CA ASP A 70 -4.35 3.22 12.63
C ASP A 70 -4.72 2.88 11.17
N TYR A 71 -5.92 3.27 10.73
CA TYR A 71 -6.36 3.07 9.35
C TYR A 71 -5.44 3.75 8.32
N VAL A 72 -4.96 4.96 8.59
CA VAL A 72 -3.96 5.63 7.73
C VAL A 72 -2.68 4.81 7.64
N ASN A 73 -2.21 4.25 8.75
CA ASN A 73 -1.00 3.43 8.77
C ASN A 73 -1.20 2.14 7.97
N GLU A 74 -2.36 1.49 8.08
CA GLU A 74 -2.71 0.30 7.31
C GLU A 74 -2.73 0.57 5.80
N LEU A 75 -3.28 1.71 5.37
CA LEU A 75 -3.27 2.12 3.97
C LEU A 75 -1.84 2.32 3.44
N ILE A 76 -0.98 2.98 4.23
CA ILE A 76 0.43 3.19 3.87
C ILE A 76 1.16 1.85 3.77
N GLU A 77 0.92 0.94 4.72
CA GLU A 77 1.53 -0.37 4.72
C GLU A 77 1.10 -1.19 3.50
N ALA A 78 -0.20 -1.25 3.21
CA ALA A 78 -0.74 -1.94 2.04
C ALA A 78 -0.13 -1.38 0.73
N ARG A 79 -0.05 -0.06 0.62
CA ARG A 79 0.58 0.62 -0.52
C ARG A 79 2.06 0.27 -0.65
N ASN A 80 2.80 0.18 0.45
CA ASN A 80 4.22 -0.16 0.43
C ASN A 80 4.44 -1.63 0.04
N ARG A 81 3.61 -2.54 0.56
CA ARG A 81 3.64 -3.96 0.17
C ARG A 81 3.33 -4.13 -1.33
N LEU A 82 2.39 -3.35 -1.85
CA LEU A 82 2.05 -3.35 -3.28
C LEU A 82 3.23 -2.92 -4.15
N VAL A 83 3.92 -1.84 -3.78
CA VAL A 83 5.12 -1.36 -4.51
C VAL A 83 6.23 -2.41 -4.47
N LYS A 84 6.51 -2.97 -3.30
CA LYS A 84 7.52 -4.01 -3.14
C LYS A 84 7.23 -5.24 -4.01
N ALA A 85 5.96 -5.66 -4.09
CA ALA A 85 5.56 -6.77 -4.94
C ALA A 85 5.86 -6.48 -6.43
N VAL A 86 5.55 -5.27 -6.92
CA VAL A 86 5.88 -4.89 -8.31
C VAL A 86 7.37 -4.92 -8.59
N GLU A 87 8.19 -4.42 -7.66
CA GLU A 87 9.64 -4.45 -7.79
C GLU A 87 10.16 -5.89 -7.88
N GLU A 88 9.67 -6.79 -7.02
CA GLU A 88 10.05 -8.21 -7.04
C GLU A 88 9.62 -8.91 -8.34
N TYR A 89 8.41 -8.65 -8.84
CA TYR A 89 7.93 -9.23 -10.10
C TYR A 89 8.69 -8.68 -11.31
N GLY A 90 8.92 -7.37 -11.37
CA GLY A 90 9.66 -6.73 -12.47
C GLY A 90 11.11 -7.23 -12.58
N LEU A 91 11.79 -7.41 -11.44
CA LEU A 91 13.13 -8.02 -11.42
C LEU A 91 13.12 -9.47 -11.91
N THR A 92 12.09 -10.24 -11.54
CA THR A 92 11.95 -11.65 -11.95
C THR A 92 11.68 -11.77 -13.46
N GLU A 93 10.88 -10.88 -14.05
CA GLU A 93 10.65 -10.86 -15.50
C GLU A 93 11.92 -10.49 -16.28
N ASP A 94 12.67 -9.49 -15.81
CA ASP A 94 13.94 -9.07 -16.43
C ASP A 94 15.02 -10.17 -16.37
N GLU A 95 15.17 -10.84 -15.22
CA GLU A 95 16.10 -11.97 -15.06
C GLU A 95 15.73 -13.17 -15.95
N ASN A 96 14.43 -13.46 -16.09
CA ASN A 96 13.95 -14.50 -16.99
C ASN A 96 14.23 -14.14 -18.45
N ALA A 97 13.91 -12.91 -18.87
CA ALA A 97 14.17 -12.44 -20.23
C ALA A 97 15.66 -12.49 -20.59
N ALA A 98 16.54 -12.07 -19.67
CA ALA A 98 17.99 -12.16 -19.83
C ALA A 98 18.48 -13.62 -19.97
N SER A 99 17.89 -14.55 -19.22
CA SER A 99 18.24 -15.98 -19.27
C SER A 99 17.83 -16.63 -20.60
N PHE A 100 16.67 -16.29 -21.17
CA PHE A 100 16.25 -16.77 -22.49
C PHE A 100 17.01 -16.12 -23.65
N ALA A 101 17.42 -14.85 -23.52
CA ALA A 101 18.31 -14.20 -24.47
C ALA A 101 19.70 -14.85 -24.49
N GLY A 102 20.21 -15.26 -23.32
CA GLY A 102 21.48 -15.98 -23.19
C GLY A 102 21.46 -17.40 -23.77
N SER A 103 20.33 -18.11 -23.73
CA SER A 103 20.23 -19.48 -24.27
C SER A 103 20.10 -19.53 -25.79
N SER A 104 19.66 -18.44 -26.43
CA SER A 104 19.45 -18.36 -27.89
C SER A 104 20.75 -18.19 -28.70
N GLY A 105 21.90 -18.06 -28.02
CA GLY A 105 23.22 -17.88 -28.63
C GLY A 105 24.10 -19.13 -28.74
N LEU A 106 23.70 -20.29 -28.19
CA LEU A 106 24.48 -21.53 -28.35
C LEU A 106 24.18 -22.18 -29.72
N GLN A 107 24.79 -21.66 -30.78
CA GLN A 107 24.98 -22.42 -32.01
C GLN A 107 25.85 -23.64 -31.68
N TYR A 108 25.23 -24.82 -31.64
CA TYR A 108 25.93 -26.09 -31.55
C TYR A 108 26.85 -26.25 -32.78
N ARG A 109 28.14 -25.94 -32.61
CA ARG A 109 29.18 -26.24 -33.60
C ARG A 109 29.56 -27.71 -33.48
N GLY A 110 28.80 -28.56 -34.17
CA GLY A 110 29.12 -29.98 -34.31
C GLY A 110 30.50 -30.18 -34.96
N PRO A 111 31.20 -31.29 -34.64
CA PRO A 111 32.56 -31.53 -35.13
C PRO A 111 32.57 -31.71 -36.65
N HIS A 112 33.45 -30.97 -37.33
CA HIS A 112 33.72 -31.13 -38.75
C HIS A 112 34.39 -32.49 -38.99
N VAL A 113 33.68 -33.41 -39.64
CA VAL A 113 34.27 -34.65 -40.18
C VAL A 113 34.73 -34.35 -41.60
N THR A 114 36.04 -34.21 -41.78
CA THR A 114 36.69 -34.17 -43.10
C THR A 114 36.80 -35.60 -43.64
N ARG A 115 36.40 -35.79 -44.90
CA ARG A 115 36.84 -36.92 -45.71
C ARG A 115 37.06 -36.47 -47.14
#